data_AF-A0A498NZR7-F1
#
_entry.id   AF-A0A498NZR7-F1
#
_cell.length_a   1.000
_cell.length_b   1.000
_cell.length_c   1.000
_cell.angle_alpha   90.00
_cell.angle_beta   90.00
_cell.angle_gamma   90.00
#
_symmetry.space_group_name_H-M   'P 1'
#
loop_
_entity.id
_entity.type
_entity.pdbx_description
1 polymer ?
#
loop_
_entity_poly.entity_id
_entity_poly.type
_entity_poly.pdbx_seq_one_letter_code
_entity_poly.pdbx_strand_id
1 'polypeptide(L)'
;MDSQRDVLLLYYSAWCGFCSVLNHVFLQLARLFQGNGALTVARVNVGRNDLPWEFMVDHLPSVLFFPRHRKQMSVKFPENTPMTVPNLLRFILQHTGHAPWEESGHGVEPKSLLEAELRALQREVFSLHQARERLSQQLAVLWRENRRLALHTHTLETQNAELQEQSGRLETLYREKTRQLTDTVHRLQELADASEELLRENTLLKVLLNALRDTDRWDADRRDKADGQKEADGLREKCEASL
;
A
#
# COMPACT_ATOMS: atom_id res chain seq x y z
N MET A 1 53.61 -0.02 28.09
CA MET A 1 52.93 0.79 27.06
C MET A 1 53.77 0.75 25.79
N ASP A 2 53.16 0.75 24.60
CA ASP A 2 53.87 0.83 23.32
C ASP A 2 54.65 2.17 23.24
N SER A 3 55.97 2.09 23.03
CA SER A 3 56.85 3.26 22.99
C SER A 3 56.72 4.05 21.69
N GLN A 4 56.19 3.45 20.63
CA GLN A 4 56.10 4.04 19.28
C GLN A 4 54.81 4.84 19.05
N ARG A 5 53.86 4.78 19.98
CA ARG A 5 52.54 5.41 19.84
C ARG A 5 52.32 6.49 20.87
N ASP A 6 51.65 7.57 20.50
CA ASP A 6 51.10 8.53 21.44
C ASP A 6 49.93 7.88 22.19
N VAL A 7 49.75 8.13 23.49
CA VAL A 7 48.64 7.55 24.27
C VAL A 7 47.92 8.65 25.02
N LEU A 8 46.62 8.84 24.76
CA LEU A 8 45.75 9.68 25.58
C LEU A 8 44.95 8.78 26.52
N LEU A 9 45.11 8.96 27.83
CA LEU A 9 44.52 8.11 28.85
C LEU A 9 43.51 8.88 29.71
N LEU A 10 42.28 8.39 29.75
CA LEU A 10 41.23 8.85 30.68
C LEU A 10 41.24 8.01 31.95
N TYR A 11 41.42 8.67 33.08
CA TYR A 11 41.26 8.11 34.42
C TYR A 11 39.80 8.30 34.86
N TYR A 12 39.12 7.20 35.15
CA TYR A 12 37.72 7.23 35.56
C TYR A 12 37.41 6.22 36.66
N SER A 13 36.21 6.31 37.22
CA SER A 13 35.64 5.32 38.14
C SER A 13 34.17 5.07 37.79
N ALA A 14 33.65 3.91 38.17
CA ALA A 14 32.25 3.53 37.93
C ALA A 14 31.25 4.40 38.72
N TRP A 15 31.70 4.99 39.85
CA TRP A 15 30.87 5.79 40.75
C TRP A 15 30.90 7.29 40.43
N CYS A 16 31.64 7.69 39.39
CA CYS A 16 31.84 9.09 39.02
C CYS A 16 30.82 9.52 37.96
N GLY A 17 29.83 10.34 38.34
CA GLY A 17 28.80 10.85 37.42
C GLY A 17 29.38 11.66 36.25
N PHE A 18 30.33 12.55 36.51
CA PHE A 18 31.01 13.36 35.48
C PHE A 18 31.78 12.50 34.45
N CYS A 19 32.31 11.36 34.89
CA CYS A 19 33.05 10.44 34.03
C CYS A 19 32.15 9.78 32.97
N SER A 20 30.84 9.63 33.25
CA SER A 20 29.88 9.09 32.28
C SER A 20 29.75 9.99 31.04
N VAL A 21 29.64 11.31 31.25
CA VAL A 21 29.57 12.30 30.15
C VAL A 21 30.87 12.26 29.34
N LEU A 22 32.01 12.22 30.02
CA LEU A 22 33.31 12.26 29.36
C LEU A 22 33.64 10.97 28.59
N ASN A 23 33.07 9.82 28.97
CA ASN A 23 33.19 8.59 28.20
C ASN A 23 32.66 8.76 26.76
N HIS A 24 31.54 9.47 26.57
CA HIS A 24 31.00 9.71 25.23
C HIS A 24 31.93 10.58 24.38
N VAL A 25 32.54 11.60 24.98
CA VAL A 25 33.55 12.46 24.33
C VAL A 25 34.78 11.64 23.92
N PHE A 26 35.30 10.79 24.82
CA PHE A 26 36.46 9.94 24.54
C PHE A 26 36.18 8.90 23.44
N LEU A 27 34.97 8.34 23.39
CA LEU A 27 34.56 7.43 22.32
C LEU A 27 34.48 8.15 20.96
N GLN A 28 33.96 9.38 20.92
CA GLN A 28 33.97 10.20 19.70
C GLN A 28 35.39 10.48 19.23
N LEU A 29 36.29 10.86 20.14
CA LEU A 29 37.69 11.10 19.84
C LEU A 29 38.39 9.82 19.31
N ALA A 30 38.13 8.67 19.94
CA ALA A 30 38.66 7.38 19.46
C ALA A 30 38.21 7.04 18.04
N ARG A 31 36.96 7.35 17.68
CA ARG A 31 36.44 7.18 16.31
C ARG A 31 37.12 8.10 15.31
N LEU A 32 37.40 9.35 15.67
CA LEU A 32 38.10 10.29 14.79
C LEU A 32 39.52 9.82 14.44
N PHE A 33 40.20 9.15 15.38
CA PHE A 33 41.53 8.59 15.17
C PHE A 33 41.52 7.12 14.75
N GLN A 34 40.35 6.56 14.45
CA GLN A 34 40.21 5.17 14.05
C GLN A 34 40.89 4.95 12.68
N GLY A 35 41.90 4.09 12.65
CA GLY A 35 42.72 3.84 11.46
C GLY A 35 44.04 4.61 11.42
N ASN A 36 44.24 5.60 12.30
CA ASN A 36 45.55 6.25 12.47
C ASN A 36 46.39 5.45 13.49
N GLY A 37 47.47 4.82 13.03
CA GLY A 37 48.34 3.99 13.88
C GLY A 37 49.18 4.76 14.90
N ALA A 38 49.17 6.10 14.87
CA ALA A 38 50.05 6.95 15.67
C ALA A 38 49.53 7.29 17.08
N LEU A 39 48.21 7.29 17.31
CA LEU A 39 47.59 7.68 18.59
C LEU A 39 46.66 6.59 19.12
N THR A 40 46.84 6.23 20.39
CA THR A 40 45.95 5.34 21.14
C THR A 40 45.13 6.14 22.13
N VAL A 41 43.80 6.10 22.00
CA VAL A 41 42.88 6.68 22.98
C VAL A 41 42.40 5.57 23.91
N ALA A 42 42.71 5.68 25.20
CA ALA A 42 42.47 4.63 26.20
C ALA A 42 41.78 5.19 27.46
N ARG A 43 41.23 4.28 28.26
CA ARG A 43 40.65 4.61 29.57
C ARG A 43 41.05 3.57 30.62
N VAL A 44 41.20 4.01 31.86
CA VAL A 44 41.54 3.17 33.00
C VAL A 44 40.60 3.43 34.17
N ASN A 45 40.06 2.35 34.74
CA ASN A 45 39.23 2.43 35.95
C ASN A 45 40.12 2.37 37.18
N VAL A 46 40.34 3.51 37.85
CA VAL A 46 41.24 3.59 39.01
C VAL A 46 40.69 2.88 40.25
N GLY A 47 39.37 2.64 40.32
CA GLY A 47 38.77 1.90 41.43
C GLY A 47 38.88 0.38 41.30
N ARG A 48 39.41 -0.12 40.18
CA ARG A 48 39.58 -1.56 39.89
C ARG A 48 41.00 -1.95 39.51
N ASN A 49 41.92 -0.99 39.42
CA ASN A 49 43.30 -1.21 39.01
C ASN A 49 44.22 -0.44 39.96
N ASP A 50 45.18 -1.14 40.56
CA ASP A 50 46.23 -0.52 41.36
C ASP A 50 47.29 0.07 40.41
N LEU A 51 47.45 1.40 40.45
CA LEU A 51 48.39 2.12 39.61
C LEU A 51 49.63 2.51 40.43
N PRO A 52 50.83 2.45 39.85
CA PRO A 52 52.04 3.01 40.46
C PRO A 52 51.85 4.50 40.80
N TRP A 53 52.57 4.98 41.81
CA TRP A 53 52.42 6.34 42.33
C TRP A 53 52.67 7.42 41.27
N GLU A 54 53.53 7.15 40.27
CA GLU A 54 53.81 8.06 39.15
C GLU A 54 52.62 8.27 38.22
N PHE A 55 51.64 7.38 38.25
CA PHE A 55 50.42 7.42 37.43
C PHE A 55 49.17 7.73 38.24
N MET A 56 49.30 8.02 39.54
CA MET A 56 48.17 8.43 40.37
C MET A 56 47.69 9.83 40.00
N VAL A 57 46.39 10.05 40.14
CA VAL A 57 45.73 11.33 39.84
C VAL A 57 44.94 11.80 41.06
N ASP A 58 44.95 13.11 41.31
CA ASP A 58 44.36 13.69 42.52
C ASP A 58 42.82 13.71 42.49
N HIS A 59 42.23 13.72 41.30
CA HIS A 59 40.77 13.80 41.10
C HIS A 59 40.32 13.09 39.83
N LEU A 60 39.03 12.76 39.80
CA LEU A 60 38.37 12.14 38.66
C LEU A 60 37.27 13.06 38.09
N PRO A 61 37.10 13.09 36.75
CA PRO A 61 37.97 12.49 35.75
C PRO A 61 39.29 13.27 35.59
N SER A 62 40.36 12.57 35.23
CA SER A 62 41.63 13.17 34.83
C SER A 62 42.09 12.61 33.49
N VAL A 63 42.73 13.44 32.68
CA VAL A 63 43.25 13.03 31.36
C VAL A 63 44.74 13.29 31.32
N LEU A 64 45.52 12.27 30.98
CA LEU A 64 46.96 12.39 30.75
C LEU A 64 47.30 12.00 29.31
N PHE A 65 48.27 12.71 28.74
CA PHE A 65 48.84 12.39 27.45
C PHE A 65 50.27 11.89 27.62
N PHE A 66 50.57 10.73 27.03
CA PHE A 66 51.87 10.09 27.04
C PHE A 66 52.45 10.11 25.62
N PRO A 67 53.38 11.04 25.33
CA PRO A 67 53.97 11.14 24.01
C PRO A 67 54.75 9.87 23.65
N ARG A 68 54.81 9.53 22.37
CA ARG A 68 55.69 8.48 21.84
C ARG A 68 57.15 8.82 22.16
N HIS A 69 57.96 7.79 22.36
CA HIS A 69 59.39 7.84 22.73
C HIS A 69 59.72 8.55 24.05
N ARG A 70 58.76 9.20 24.73
CA ARG A 70 58.98 9.98 25.96
C ARG A 70 57.84 9.79 26.97
N LYS A 71 57.56 8.54 27.34
CA LYS A 71 56.45 8.19 28.26
C LYS A 71 56.58 8.83 29.65
N GLN A 72 57.81 9.06 30.08
CA GLN A 72 58.14 9.77 31.32
C GLN A 72 57.78 11.27 31.29
N MET A 73 57.61 11.85 30.10
CA MET A 73 57.19 13.25 29.91
C MET A 73 55.67 13.31 29.69
N SER A 74 54.91 12.65 30.57
CA SER A 74 53.45 12.70 30.50
C SER A 74 52.95 14.10 30.86
N VAL A 75 51.88 14.54 30.22
CA VAL A 75 51.30 15.86 30.44
C VAL A 75 49.85 15.70 30.87
N LYS A 76 49.49 16.34 32.00
CA LYS A 76 48.11 16.39 32.49
C LYS A 76 47.32 17.43 31.69
N PHE A 77 46.09 17.10 31.33
CA PHE A 77 45.18 18.04 30.69
C PHE A 77 44.82 19.18 31.67
N PRO A 78 44.80 20.45 31.23
CA PRO A 78 44.54 21.59 32.11
C PRO A 78 43.17 21.53 32.79
N GLU A 79 43.13 21.71 34.11
CA GLU A 79 41.89 21.63 34.92
C GLU A 79 40.90 22.76 34.62
N ASN A 80 41.39 23.91 34.16
CA ASN A 80 40.59 25.09 33.82
C ASN A 80 39.93 25.02 32.43
N THR A 81 40.17 23.94 31.66
CA THR A 81 39.67 23.80 30.30
C THR A 81 38.58 22.73 30.25
N PRO A 82 37.42 22.97 29.60
CA PRO A 82 36.39 21.94 29.49
C PRO A 82 36.85 20.81 28.57
N MET A 83 36.65 19.56 28.99
CA MET A 83 37.05 18.36 28.27
C MET A 83 36.08 18.03 27.12
N THR A 84 36.09 18.87 26.09
CA THR A 84 35.32 18.69 24.85
C THR A 84 36.20 18.09 23.75
N VAL A 85 35.60 17.48 22.72
CA VAL A 85 36.35 16.92 21.58
C VAL A 85 37.34 17.94 20.97
N PRO A 86 36.95 19.20 20.69
CA PRO A 86 37.89 20.18 20.12
C PRO A 86 39.06 20.53 21.05
N ASN A 87 38.82 20.65 22.35
CA ASN A 87 39.87 20.99 23.32
C ASN A 87 40.85 19.84 23.52
N LEU A 88 40.35 18.61 23.58
CA LEU A 88 41.18 17.40 23.64
C LEU A 88 41.99 17.23 22.36
N LEU A 89 41.39 17.48 21.19
CA LEU A 89 42.08 17.44 19.91
C LEU A 89 43.22 18.47 19.87
N ARG A 90 42.94 19.71 20.26
CA ARG A 90 43.97 20.76 20.36
C ARG A 90 45.08 20.37 21.32
N PHE A 91 44.74 19.80 22.48
CA PHE A 91 45.72 19.34 23.46
C PHE A 91 46.61 18.23 22.90
N ILE A 92 46.03 17.23 22.21
CA ILE A 92 46.79 16.19 21.52
C ILE A 92 47.76 16.84 20.53
N LEU A 93 47.25 17.68 19.61
CA LEU A 93 48.05 18.30 18.55
C LEU A 93 49.23 19.13 19.10
N GLN A 94 49.05 19.81 20.23
CA GLN A 94 50.10 20.59 20.90
C GLN A 94 51.22 19.72 21.48
N HIS A 95 50.92 18.47 21.83
CA HIS A 95 51.86 17.57 22.52
C HIS A 95 52.31 16.39 21.63
N THR A 96 51.67 16.18 20.48
CA THR A 96 52.15 15.31 19.40
C THR A 96 53.22 16.03 18.58
N GLY A 97 54.49 15.66 18.78
CA GLY A 97 55.58 16.09 17.90
C GLY A 97 56.33 17.36 18.34
N HIS A 98 57.39 17.15 19.13
CA HIS A 98 58.65 17.90 19.01
C HIS A 98 59.76 17.04 19.63
N ALA A 99 60.39 16.17 18.85
CA ALA A 99 61.74 15.71 19.18
C ALA A 99 62.68 16.90 18.95
N PRO A 100 63.60 17.26 19.87
CA PRO A 100 64.55 18.34 19.65
C PRO A 100 65.63 18.05 18.59
N TRP A 101 65.55 16.95 17.84
CA TRP A 101 66.51 16.64 16.79
C TRP A 101 65.84 15.75 15.73
N GLU A 102 65.57 16.32 14.57
CA GLU A 102 65.56 15.68 13.26
C GLU A 102 65.26 16.79 12.23
N GLU A 103 66.31 17.51 11.85
CA GLU A 103 66.30 18.29 10.61
C GLU A 103 66.48 17.30 9.46
N SER A 104 65.38 16.91 8.81
CA SER A 104 65.41 16.32 7.47
C SER A 104 64.02 16.39 6.80
N GLY A 105 63.89 17.28 5.83
CA GLY A 105 63.19 17.02 4.56
C GLY A 105 61.66 16.96 4.55
N HIS A 106 61.06 18.01 3.99
CA HIS A 106 59.76 18.02 3.27
C HIS A 106 58.56 17.36 3.96
N GLY A 107 58.13 17.90 5.09
CA GLY A 107 56.79 17.64 5.65
C GLY A 107 55.83 18.77 5.26
N VAL A 108 54.79 18.47 4.48
CA VAL A 108 53.66 19.39 4.28
C VAL A 108 53.06 19.69 5.66
N GLU A 109 53.06 20.96 6.07
CA GLU A 109 52.59 21.43 7.38
C GLU A 109 51.19 20.84 7.69
N PRO A 110 51.00 20.14 8.83
CA PRO A 110 49.74 19.49 9.22
C PRO A 110 48.51 20.43 9.19
N LYS A 111 48.73 21.74 9.36
CA LYS A 111 47.69 22.78 9.28
C LYS A 111 47.08 22.88 7.88
N SER A 112 47.90 22.81 6.84
CA SER A 112 47.44 22.96 5.45
C SER A 112 46.55 21.79 4.99
N LEU A 113 46.85 20.57 5.46
CA LEU A 113 46.03 19.39 5.24
C LEU A 113 44.67 19.51 5.95
N LEU A 114 44.68 19.92 7.22
CA LEU A 114 43.45 20.11 8.00
C LEU A 114 42.54 21.20 7.40
N GLU A 115 43.12 22.29 6.92
CA GLU A 115 42.39 23.37 6.23
C GLU A 115 41.81 22.92 4.89
N ALA A 116 42.48 22.02 4.18
CA ALA A 116 41.97 21.44 2.93
C ALA A 116 40.77 20.52 3.22
N GLU A 117 40.87 19.65 4.23
CA GLU A 117 39.77 18.78 4.64
C GLU A 117 38.57 19.56 5.19
N LEU A 118 38.80 20.60 6.00
CA LEU A 118 37.72 21.46 6.49
C LEU A 118 36.97 22.12 5.32
N ARG A 119 37.69 22.61 4.31
CA ARG A 119 37.09 23.18 3.10
C ARG A 119 36.35 22.13 2.26
N ALA A 120 36.80 20.88 2.25
CA ALA A 120 36.10 19.79 1.58
C ALA A 120 34.78 19.45 2.30
N LEU A 121 34.84 19.27 3.62
CA LEU A 121 33.66 19.02 4.47
C LEU A 121 32.63 20.16 4.38
N GLN A 122 33.07 21.41 4.36
CA GLN A 122 32.16 22.55 4.18
C GLN A 122 31.42 22.49 2.85
N ARG A 123 32.10 22.08 1.76
CA ARG A 123 31.48 21.89 0.44
C ARG A 123 30.47 20.74 0.45
N GLU A 124 30.80 19.63 1.12
CA GLU A 124 29.89 18.50 1.26
C GLU A 124 28.64 18.86 2.06
N VAL A 125 28.80 19.55 3.20
CA VAL A 125 27.67 20.02 4.03
C VAL A 125 26.76 20.95 3.22
N PHE A 126 27.34 21.86 2.44
CA PHE A 126 26.56 22.75 1.57
C PHE A 126 25.79 21.96 0.49
N SER A 127 26.45 21.01 -0.17
CA SER A 127 25.84 20.11 -1.17
C SER A 127 24.67 19.32 -0.57
N LEU A 128 24.86 18.74 0.61
CA LEU A 128 23.83 17.99 1.33
C LEU A 128 22.64 18.88 1.70
N HIS A 129 22.89 20.12 2.12
CA HIS A 129 21.82 21.07 2.42
C HIS A 129 20.97 21.37 1.19
N GLN A 130 21.62 21.64 0.06
CA GLN A 130 20.92 21.89 -1.20
C GLN A 130 20.12 20.66 -1.66
N ALA A 131 20.68 19.46 -1.53
CA ALA A 131 19.98 18.22 -1.86
C ALA A 131 18.74 18.02 -0.97
N ARG A 132 18.85 18.29 0.34
CA ARG A 132 17.73 18.24 1.28
C ARG A 132 16.61 19.21 0.89
N GLU A 133 16.93 20.43 0.51
CA GLU A 133 15.92 21.41 0.06
C GLU A 133 15.22 20.98 -1.23
N ARG A 134 15.95 20.43 -2.19
CA ARG A 134 15.35 19.89 -3.42
C ARG A 134 14.37 18.76 -3.10
N LEU A 135 14.78 17.83 -2.23
CA LEU A 135 13.92 16.74 -1.79
C LEU A 135 12.68 17.24 -1.04
N SER A 136 12.82 18.24 -0.17
CA SER A 136 11.68 18.80 0.56
C SER A 136 10.68 19.48 -0.39
N GLN A 137 11.17 20.17 -1.42
CA GLN A 137 10.34 20.76 -2.47
C GLN A 137 9.62 19.69 -3.29
N GLN A 138 10.32 18.63 -3.71
CA GLN A 138 9.72 17.50 -4.41
C GLN A 138 8.63 16.83 -3.58
N LEU A 139 8.90 16.60 -2.29
CA LEU A 139 7.94 16.01 -1.37
C LEU A 139 6.69 16.89 -1.24
N ALA A 140 6.85 18.21 -1.15
CA ALA A 140 5.72 19.15 -1.07
C ALA A 140 4.85 19.15 -2.36
N VAL A 141 5.43 18.89 -3.53
CA VAL A 141 4.68 18.68 -4.78
C VAL A 141 3.87 17.38 -4.68
N LEU A 142 4.54 16.26 -4.34
CA LEU A 142 3.90 14.96 -4.22
C LEU A 142 2.76 14.95 -3.18
N TRP A 143 2.92 15.64 -2.06
CA TRP A 143 1.86 15.79 -1.05
C TRP A 143 0.61 16.48 -1.62
N ARG A 144 0.79 17.53 -2.43
CA ARG A 144 -0.33 18.24 -3.06
C ARG A 144 -1.03 17.38 -4.10
N GLU A 145 -0.26 16.65 -4.91
CA GLU A 145 -0.80 15.73 -5.91
C GLU A 145 -1.57 14.59 -5.27
N ASN A 146 -1.01 13.97 -4.23
CA ASN A 146 -1.67 12.87 -3.51
C ASN A 146 -2.98 13.34 -2.86
N ARG A 147 -2.99 14.55 -2.27
CA ARG A 147 -4.23 15.15 -1.75
C ARG A 147 -5.27 15.39 -2.85
N ARG A 148 -4.84 15.86 -4.03
CA ARG A 148 -5.74 16.06 -5.18
C ARG A 148 -6.30 14.74 -5.67
N LEU A 149 -5.47 13.69 -5.78
CA LEU A 149 -5.88 12.35 -6.15
C LEU A 149 -6.91 11.80 -5.16
N ALA A 150 -6.68 11.93 -3.85
CA ALA A 150 -7.64 11.48 -2.85
C ALA A 150 -9.02 12.14 -3.01
N LEU A 151 -9.07 13.45 -3.29
CA LEU A 151 -10.32 14.15 -3.55
C LEU A 151 -11.02 13.65 -4.83
N HIS A 152 -10.25 13.42 -5.91
CA HIS A 152 -10.79 12.85 -7.15
C HIS A 152 -11.31 11.44 -6.94
N THR A 153 -10.60 10.59 -6.22
CA THR A 153 -11.05 9.24 -5.88
C THR A 153 -12.38 9.28 -5.16
N HIS A 154 -12.53 10.13 -4.15
CA HIS A 154 -13.80 10.27 -3.44
C HIS A 154 -14.94 10.73 -4.35
N THR A 155 -14.66 11.67 -5.26
CA THR A 155 -15.65 12.12 -6.26
C THR A 155 -16.06 10.96 -7.18
N LEU A 156 -15.11 10.19 -7.69
CA LEU A 156 -15.39 9.03 -8.54
C LEU A 156 -16.18 7.95 -7.80
N GLU A 157 -15.91 7.72 -6.52
CA GLU A 157 -16.67 6.80 -5.67
C GLU A 157 -18.14 7.25 -5.55
N THR A 158 -18.39 8.53 -5.33
CA THR A 158 -19.77 9.05 -5.26
C THR A 158 -20.52 8.90 -6.57
N GLN A 159 -19.86 9.17 -7.71
CA GLN A 159 -20.44 8.98 -9.04
C GLN A 159 -20.72 7.51 -9.33
N ASN A 160 -19.82 6.61 -8.94
CA ASN A 160 -20.04 5.17 -9.09
C ASN A 160 -21.23 4.68 -8.25
N ALA A 161 -21.39 5.18 -7.03
CA ALA A 161 -22.54 4.84 -6.19
C ALA A 161 -23.86 5.29 -6.83
N GLU A 162 -23.90 6.50 -7.39
CA GLU A 162 -25.07 7.01 -8.11
C GLU A 162 -25.39 6.16 -9.35
N LEU A 163 -24.38 5.82 -10.15
CA LEU A 163 -24.55 4.95 -11.31
C LEU A 163 -25.05 3.55 -10.92
N GLN A 164 -24.55 2.99 -9.82
CA GLN A 164 -25.03 1.71 -9.29
C GLN A 164 -26.50 1.78 -8.87
N GLU A 165 -26.92 2.87 -8.24
CA GLU A 165 -28.32 3.09 -7.88
C GLU A 165 -29.20 3.19 -9.13
N GLN A 166 -28.78 3.96 -10.14
CA GLN A 166 -29.49 4.08 -11.41
C GLN A 166 -29.59 2.74 -12.13
N SER A 167 -28.50 1.95 -12.16
CA SER A 167 -28.49 0.60 -12.73
C SER A 167 -29.48 -0.32 -12.01
N GLY A 168 -29.49 -0.31 -10.68
CA GLY A 168 -30.43 -1.09 -9.88
C GLY A 168 -31.89 -0.71 -10.15
N ARG A 169 -32.21 0.58 -10.27
CA ARG A 169 -33.55 1.08 -10.65
C ARG A 169 -33.95 0.64 -12.06
N LEU A 170 -33.01 0.67 -13.01
CA LEU A 170 -33.28 0.21 -14.38
C LEU A 170 -33.53 -1.29 -14.43
N GLU A 171 -32.80 -2.09 -13.66
CA GLU A 171 -33.02 -3.53 -13.57
C GLU A 171 -34.38 -3.90 -12.98
N THR A 172 -34.83 -3.19 -11.94
CA THR A 172 -36.15 -3.44 -11.34
C THR A 172 -37.26 -3.11 -12.33
N LEU A 173 -37.16 -1.97 -13.02
CA LEU A 173 -38.10 -1.58 -14.07
C LEU A 173 -38.10 -2.60 -15.23
N TYR A 174 -36.93 -3.06 -15.65
CA TYR A 174 -36.81 -4.05 -16.70
C TYR A 174 -37.48 -5.38 -16.31
N ARG A 175 -37.26 -5.84 -15.07
CA ARG A 175 -37.91 -7.04 -14.53
C ARG A 175 -39.43 -6.89 -14.47
N GLU A 176 -39.92 -5.73 -14.04
CA GLU A 176 -41.36 -5.46 -13.97
C GLU A 176 -41.99 -5.44 -15.37
N LYS A 177 -41.35 -4.77 -16.33
CA LYS A 177 -41.81 -4.74 -17.72
C LYS A 177 -41.79 -6.11 -18.36
N THR A 178 -40.78 -6.93 -18.06
CA THR A 178 -40.72 -8.31 -18.52
C THR A 178 -41.88 -9.13 -17.94
N ARG A 179 -42.18 -8.99 -16.64
CA ARG A 179 -43.34 -9.65 -16.02
C ARG A 179 -44.66 -9.22 -16.64
N GLN A 180 -44.86 -7.91 -16.83
CA GLN A 180 -46.05 -7.37 -17.50
C GLN A 180 -46.20 -7.94 -18.91
N LEU A 181 -45.10 -8.00 -19.66
CA LEU A 181 -45.09 -8.58 -21.00
C LEU A 181 -45.50 -10.07 -20.95
N THR A 182 -44.91 -10.87 -20.06
CA THR A 182 -45.27 -12.28 -19.91
C THR A 182 -46.75 -12.46 -19.56
N ASP A 183 -47.30 -11.65 -18.65
CA ASP A 183 -48.72 -11.72 -18.27
C ASP A 183 -49.63 -11.37 -19.46
N THR A 184 -49.29 -10.33 -20.23
CA THR A 184 -50.06 -9.98 -21.44
C THR A 184 -50.00 -11.07 -22.51
N VAL A 185 -48.84 -11.72 -22.69
CA VAL A 185 -48.69 -12.85 -23.62
C VAL A 185 -49.54 -14.03 -23.16
N HIS A 186 -49.55 -14.34 -21.85
CA HIS A 186 -50.38 -15.40 -21.29
C HIS A 186 -51.87 -15.16 -21.54
N ARG A 187 -52.36 -13.94 -21.28
CA ARG A 187 -53.77 -13.57 -21.55
C ARG A 187 -54.12 -13.68 -23.03
N LEU A 188 -53.21 -13.28 -23.92
CA LEU A 188 -53.41 -13.45 -25.36
C LEU A 188 -53.50 -14.92 -25.75
N GLN A 189 -52.69 -15.79 -25.13
CA GLN A 189 -52.76 -17.23 -25.36
C GLN A 189 -54.10 -17.81 -24.88
N GLU A 190 -54.57 -17.45 -23.68
CA GLU A 190 -55.88 -17.88 -23.17
C GLU A 190 -57.03 -17.49 -24.11
N LEU A 191 -56.98 -16.25 -24.65
CA LEU A 191 -57.97 -15.79 -25.62
C LEU A 191 -57.88 -16.57 -26.94
N ALA A 192 -56.67 -16.89 -27.41
CA ALA A 192 -56.46 -17.69 -28.60
C ALA A 192 -57.03 -19.11 -28.43
N ASP A 193 -56.71 -19.78 -27.32
CA ASP A 193 -57.20 -21.12 -27.01
C ASP A 193 -58.74 -21.16 -26.89
N ALA A 194 -59.34 -20.17 -26.22
CA ALA A 194 -60.79 -20.04 -26.13
C ALA A 194 -61.44 -19.81 -27.50
N SER A 195 -60.81 -19.01 -28.37
CA SER A 195 -61.29 -18.79 -29.73
C SER A 195 -61.22 -20.07 -30.58
N GLU A 196 -60.17 -20.88 -30.41
CA GLU A 196 -60.03 -22.15 -31.10
C GLU A 196 -61.10 -23.15 -30.66
N GLU A 197 -61.40 -23.20 -29.36
CA GLU A 197 -62.45 -24.07 -28.83
C GLU A 197 -63.84 -23.66 -29.35
N LEU A 198 -64.17 -22.37 -29.32
CA LEU A 198 -65.42 -21.86 -29.90
C LEU A 198 -65.52 -22.16 -31.40
N LEU A 199 -64.41 -22.09 -32.13
CA LEU A 199 -64.39 -22.49 -33.55
C LEU A 199 -64.69 -23.98 -33.72
N ARG A 200 -64.12 -24.85 -32.89
CA ARG A 200 -64.42 -26.30 -32.90
C ARG A 200 -65.90 -26.57 -32.60
N GLU A 201 -66.46 -25.97 -31.55
CA GLU A 201 -67.89 -26.10 -31.22
C GLU A 201 -68.78 -25.64 -32.38
N ASN A 202 -68.47 -24.48 -32.98
CA ASN A 202 -69.21 -23.99 -34.15
C ASN A 202 -69.11 -24.95 -35.35
N THR A 203 -67.96 -25.56 -35.60
CA THR A 203 -67.82 -26.55 -36.68
C THR A 203 -68.66 -27.80 -36.41
N LEU A 204 -68.68 -28.30 -35.18
CA LEU A 204 -69.51 -29.44 -34.77
C LEU A 204 -71.01 -29.14 -34.92
N LEU A 205 -71.45 -27.97 -34.47
CA LEU A 205 -72.83 -27.52 -34.62
C LEU A 205 -73.24 -27.44 -36.09
N LYS A 206 -72.37 -26.92 -36.97
CA LYS A 206 -72.62 -26.91 -38.42
C LYS A 206 -72.76 -28.32 -39.00
N VAL A 207 -71.95 -29.28 -38.55
CA VAL A 207 -72.05 -30.68 -38.98
C VAL A 207 -73.37 -31.31 -38.51
N LEU A 208 -73.74 -31.11 -37.24
CA LEU A 208 -75.01 -31.60 -36.68
C LEU A 208 -76.23 -31.02 -37.40
N LEU A 209 -76.25 -29.71 -37.66
CA LEU A 209 -77.30 -29.05 -38.42
C LEU A 209 -77.45 -29.63 -39.83
N ASN A 210 -76.33 -29.89 -40.51
CA ASN A 210 -76.36 -30.54 -41.82
C ASN A 210 -76.91 -31.97 -41.74
N ALA A 211 -76.49 -32.76 -40.75
CA ALA A 211 -77.00 -34.11 -40.55
C ALA A 211 -78.51 -34.14 -40.26
N LEU A 212 -78.99 -33.27 -39.37
CA LEU A 212 -80.43 -33.12 -39.10
C LEU A 212 -81.20 -32.75 -40.38
N ARG A 213 -80.69 -31.77 -41.14
CA ARG A 213 -81.29 -31.36 -42.41
C ARG A 213 -81.33 -32.50 -43.44
N ASP A 214 -80.29 -33.32 -43.50
CA ASP A 214 -80.23 -34.49 -44.38
C ASP A 214 -81.21 -35.59 -43.92
N THR A 215 -81.43 -35.73 -42.61
CA THR A 215 -82.41 -36.65 -42.03
C THR A 215 -83.83 -36.21 -42.35
N ASP A 216 -84.15 -34.92 -42.14
CA ASP A 216 -85.44 -34.34 -42.53
C ASP A 216 -85.70 -34.51 -44.03
N ARG A 217 -84.66 -34.34 -44.86
CA ARG A 217 -84.74 -34.54 -46.31
C ARG A 217 -85.02 -36.00 -46.67
N TRP A 218 -84.41 -36.95 -45.97
CA TRP A 218 -84.62 -38.38 -46.18
C TRP A 218 -85.98 -38.85 -45.68
N ASP A 219 -86.47 -38.32 -44.56
CA ASP A 219 -87.82 -38.60 -44.04
C ASP A 219 -88.90 -38.02 -44.98
N ALA A 220 -88.65 -36.86 -45.59
CA ALA A 220 -89.50 -36.31 -46.64
C ALA A 220 -89.53 -37.21 -47.89
N ASP A 221 -88.36 -37.63 -48.41
CA ASP A 221 -88.27 -38.54 -49.56
C ASP A 221 -88.91 -39.91 -49.28
N ARG A 222 -88.86 -40.39 -48.04
CA ARG A 222 -89.59 -41.59 -47.59
C ARG A 222 -91.10 -41.40 -47.57
N ARG A 223 -91.59 -40.24 -47.13
CA ARG A 223 -93.03 -39.92 -47.19
C ARG A 223 -93.52 -39.85 -48.62
N ASP A 224 -92.80 -39.15 -49.49
CA ASP A 224 -93.15 -39.06 -50.91
C ASP A 224 -93.19 -40.44 -51.58
N LYS A 225 -92.22 -41.33 -51.28
CA LYS A 225 -92.24 -42.72 -51.74
C LYS A 225 -93.38 -43.55 -51.15
N ALA A 226 -93.70 -43.39 -49.87
CA ALA A 226 -94.79 -44.10 -49.22
C ALA A 226 -96.17 -43.65 -49.76
N ASP A 227 -96.34 -42.35 -50.02
CA ASP A 227 -97.56 -41.82 -50.62
C ASP A 227 -97.68 -42.24 -52.09
N GLY A 228 -96.58 -42.24 -52.86
CA GLY A 228 -96.56 -42.79 -54.22
C GLY A 228 -96.84 -44.30 -54.28
N GLN A 229 -96.38 -45.08 -53.30
CA GLN A 229 -96.68 -46.51 -53.20
C GLN A 229 -98.15 -46.76 -52.83
N LYS A 230 -98.74 -45.96 -51.94
CA LYS A 230 -100.18 -46.02 -51.62
C LYS A 230 -101.05 -45.62 -52.80
N GLU A 231 -100.62 -44.64 -53.60
CA GLU A 231 -101.31 -44.24 -54.82
C GLU A 231 -101.26 -45.37 -55.87
N ALA A 232 -100.12 -46.04 -56.02
CA ALA A 232 -99.96 -47.21 -56.89
C ALA A 232 -100.76 -48.44 -56.43
N ASP A 233 -100.79 -48.75 -55.13
CA ASP A 233 -101.58 -49.86 -54.57
C ASP A 233 -103.09 -49.57 -54.63
N GLY A 234 -103.52 -48.31 -54.41
CA GLY A 234 -104.90 -47.88 -54.59
C GLY A 234 -105.37 -47.91 -56.06
N LEU A 235 -104.47 -47.72 -57.02
CA LEU A 235 -104.72 -47.95 -58.45
C LEU A 235 -104.84 -49.46 -58.79
N ARG A 236 -104.08 -50.32 -58.09
CA ARG A 236 -104.15 -51.79 -58.23
C ARG A 236 -105.44 -52.38 -57.67
N GLU A 237 -105.88 -51.98 -56.47
CA GLU A 237 -107.16 -52.43 -55.89
C GLU A 237 -108.37 -51.99 -56.73
N LYS A 238 -108.32 -50.80 -57.35
CA LYS A 238 -109.36 -50.34 -58.31
C LYS A 238 -109.41 -51.18 -59.58
N CYS A 239 -108.28 -51.73 -60.04
CA CYS A 239 -108.24 -52.64 -61.18
C CYS A 239 -108.73 -54.06 -60.83
N GLU A 240 -108.49 -54.56 -59.61
CA GLU A 240 -108.97 -55.88 -59.16
C GLU A 240 -110.46 -55.88 -58.79
N ALA A 241 -111.06 -54.75 -58.42
CA ALA A 241 -112.50 -54.63 -58.15
C ALA A 241 -113.38 -54.46 -59.41
N SER A 242 -112.80 -54.53 -60.62
CA SER A 242 -113.50 -54.32 -61.90
C SER A 242 -113.59 -55.57 -62.80
N LEU A 243 -113.41 -56.78 -62.23
CA LEU A 243 -113.57 -58.08 -62.89
C LEU A 243 -114.53 -58.97 -62.08
#